data_AF-A0A4P5WMA4-F1
#
_entry.id   AF-A0A4P5WMA4-F1
#
_cell.length_a   1.000
_cell.length_b   1.000
_cell.length_c   1.000
_cell.angle_alpha   90.00
_cell.angle_beta   90.00
_cell.angle_gamma   90.00
#
_symmetry.space_group_name_H-M   'P 1'
#
loop_
_entity.id
_entity.type
_entity.pdbx_description
1 polymer ?
#
loop_
_entity_poly.entity_id
_entity_poly.type
_entity_poly.pdbx_seq_one_letter_code
_entity_poly.pdbx_strand_id
1 'polypeptide(L)'
;MATDPTISLKIRTSLGDYLQQDPATIRVTQHLRDDLGLDSMAVIELLYRIEEAFDLQIPDQDLVGLTTVGHVVRYVEKRLGKTASAAPAKKPVTLKNPKSKKKP
;
A
#
# COMPACT_ATOMS: atom_id res chain seq x y z
N MET A 1 0.81 -18.06 -3.97
CA MET A 1 0.92 -16.80 -3.20
C MET A 1 -0.37 -16.67 -2.41
N ALA A 2 -0.35 -16.97 -1.12
CA ALA A 2 -1.55 -16.94 -0.28
C ALA A 2 -1.52 -15.65 0.53
N THR A 3 -2.19 -14.63 0.01
CA THR A 3 -2.58 -13.43 0.75
C THR A 3 -3.58 -13.85 1.84
N ASP A 4 -3.45 -13.33 3.05
CA ASP A 4 -4.33 -13.61 4.18
C ASP A 4 -5.74 -13.10 3.85
N PRO A 5 -6.74 -14.01 3.81
CA PRO A 5 -8.09 -13.66 3.41
C PRO A 5 -8.74 -12.67 4.40
N THR A 6 -8.31 -12.64 5.66
CA THR A 6 -8.85 -11.70 6.66
C THR A 6 -8.38 -10.28 6.40
N ILE A 7 -7.09 -10.09 6.08
CA ILE A 7 -6.54 -8.75 5.78
C ILE A 7 -7.12 -8.21 4.47
N SER A 8 -7.14 -9.05 3.43
CA SER A 8 -7.72 -8.65 2.14
C SER A 8 -9.20 -8.31 2.23
N LEU A 9 -9.98 -9.07 3.02
CA LEU A 9 -11.39 -8.81 3.22
C LEU A 9 -11.61 -7.48 3.93
N LYS A 10 -10.91 -7.21 5.04
CA LYS A 10 -11.01 -5.93 5.77
C LYS A 10 -10.76 -4.73 4.86
N ILE A 11 -9.68 -4.76 4.07
CA ILE A 11 -9.33 -3.66 3.15
C ILE A 11 -10.41 -3.48 2.08
N ARG A 12 -10.89 -4.57 1.49
CA ARG A 12 -11.97 -4.52 0.50
C ARG A 12 -13.28 -4.03 1.09
N THR A 13 -13.62 -4.42 2.31
CA THR A 13 -14.80 -3.93 3.03
C THR A 13 -14.70 -2.42 3.24
N SER A 14 -13.59 -1.90 3.76
CA SER A 14 -13.39 -0.46 3.93
C SER A 14 -13.47 0.31 2.60
N LEU A 15 -12.94 -0.26 1.53
CA LEU A 15 -13.06 0.30 0.18
C LEU A 15 -14.51 0.27 -0.33
N GLY A 16 -15.22 -0.84 -0.15
CA GLY A 16 -16.61 -0.97 -0.55
C GLY A 16 -17.53 0.00 0.18
N ASP A 17 -17.32 0.17 1.48
CA ASP A 17 -18.04 1.15 2.30
C ASP A 17 -17.76 2.59 1.84
N TYR A 18 -16.50 2.90 1.51
CA TYR A 18 -16.10 4.22 1.00
C TYR A 18 -16.67 4.52 -0.39
N LEU A 19 -16.59 3.55 -1.30
CA LEU A 19 -17.04 3.66 -2.69
C LEU A 19 -18.54 3.41 -2.88
N GLN A 20 -19.24 2.97 -1.83
CA GLN A 20 -20.62 2.49 -1.91
C GLN A 20 -20.79 1.37 -2.95
N GLN A 21 -19.82 0.45 -2.99
CA GLN A 21 -19.79 -0.69 -3.90
C GLN A 21 -19.58 -2.00 -3.14
N ASP A 22 -19.98 -3.12 -3.75
CA ASP A 22 -19.83 -4.43 -3.13
C ASP A 22 -18.33 -4.81 -3.01
N PRO A 23 -17.81 -5.11 -1.81
CA PRO A 23 -16.42 -5.54 -1.62
C PRO A 23 -16.05 -6.80 -2.43
N ALA A 24 -17.02 -7.61 -2.85
CA ALA A 24 -16.79 -8.75 -3.75
C ALA A 24 -16.40 -8.32 -5.18
N THR A 25 -16.80 -7.12 -5.61
CA THR A 25 -16.44 -6.57 -6.92
C THR A 25 -15.00 -6.05 -6.95
N ILE A 26 -14.45 -5.74 -5.78
CA ILE A 26 -13.10 -5.18 -5.62
C ILE A 26 -12.06 -6.29 -5.68
N ARG A 27 -11.17 -6.20 -6.68
CA ARG A 27 -10.11 -7.18 -6.91
C ARG A 27 -8.77 -6.66 -6.41
N VAL A 28 -7.92 -7.57 -5.91
CA VAL A 28 -6.54 -7.24 -5.51
C VAL A 28 -5.66 -6.77 -6.68
N THR A 29 -6.06 -7.06 -7.91
CA THR A 29 -5.37 -6.61 -9.12
C THR A 29 -5.77 -5.19 -9.53
N GLN A 30 -6.84 -4.63 -8.96
CA GLN A 30 -7.32 -3.31 -9.33
C GLN A 30 -6.42 -2.21 -8.76
N HIS A 31 -6.19 -1.20 -9.59
CA HIS A 31 -5.55 0.05 -9.24
C HIS A 31 -6.49 0.93 -8.42
N LEU A 32 -6.00 1.44 -7.28
CA LEU A 32 -6.77 2.30 -6.40
C LEU A 32 -7.25 3.56 -7.12
N ARG A 33 -6.37 4.18 -7.91
CA ARG A 33 -6.66 5.43 -8.62
C ARG A 33 -7.26 5.15 -10.01
N ASP A 34 -6.62 4.28 -10.78
CA ASP A 34 -6.97 4.08 -12.19
C ASP A 34 -8.23 3.22 -12.38
N ASP A 35 -8.46 2.19 -11.54
CA ASP A 35 -9.61 1.29 -11.68
C ASP A 35 -10.75 1.63 -10.73
N LEU A 36 -10.43 1.94 -9.46
CA LEU A 36 -11.43 2.28 -8.44
C LEU A 36 -11.75 3.78 -8.39
N GLY A 37 -11.02 4.61 -9.15
CA GLY A 37 -11.28 6.05 -9.22
C GLY A 37 -11.00 6.81 -7.92
N LEU A 38 -10.17 6.26 -7.02
CA LEU A 38 -9.84 6.94 -5.77
C LEU A 38 -8.95 8.14 -6.02
N ASP A 39 -9.39 9.29 -5.52
CA ASP A 39 -8.59 10.51 -5.49
C ASP A 39 -7.36 10.37 -4.60
N SER A 40 -6.36 11.23 -4.80
CA SER A 40 -5.14 11.27 -3.96
C SER A 40 -5.45 11.34 -2.47
N MET A 41 -6.48 12.12 -2.10
CA MET A 41 -6.92 12.29 -0.72
C MET A 41 -7.66 11.06 -0.21
N ALA A 42 -8.49 10.44 -1.04
CA ALA A 42 -9.21 9.21 -0.71
C ALA A 42 -8.24 8.05 -0.40
N VAL A 43 -7.15 7.94 -1.18
CA VAL A 43 -6.08 6.96 -0.91
C VAL A 43 -5.41 7.23 0.44
N ILE A 44 -5.10 8.48 0.76
CA ILE A 44 -4.48 8.85 2.05
C ILE A 44 -5.42 8.51 3.22
N GLU A 45 -6.71 8.86 3.11
CA GLU A 45 -7.70 8.56 4.15
C GLU A 45 -7.89 7.05 4.36
N LEU A 46 -7.97 6.28 3.27
CA LEU A 46 -8.04 4.83 3.33
C LEU A 46 -6.84 4.24 4.06
N LEU A 47 -5.63 4.72 3.76
CA LEU A 47 -4.42 4.21 4.37
C LEU A 47 -4.37 4.57 5.85
N TYR A 48 -4.79 5.77 6.25
CA TYR A 48 -4.91 6.15 7.66
C TYR A 48 -5.89 5.24 8.42
N ARG A 49 -7.04 4.89 7.82
CA ARG A 49 -7.97 3.92 8.42
C ARG A 49 -7.35 2.53 8.59
N ILE A 50 -6.54 2.10 7.62
CA ILE A 50 -5.81 0.82 7.69
C ILE A 50 -4.72 0.88 8.77
N GLU A 51 -4.01 1.99 8.89
CA GLU A 51 -3.04 2.26 9.95
C GLU A 51 -3.66 2.08 11.34
N GLU A 52 -4.79 2.75 11.59
CA GLU A 52 -5.51 2.64 12.86
C GLU A 52 -6.11 1.24 13.07
N ALA A 53 -6.70 0.62 12.04
CA ALA A 53 -7.35 -0.68 12.15
C ALA A 53 -6.39 -1.85 12.46
N PHE A 54 -5.11 -1.68 12.14
CA PHE A 54 -4.07 -2.70 12.31
C PHE A 54 -2.90 -2.24 13.18
N ASP A 55 -3.00 -1.06 13.81
CA ASP A 55 -1.98 -0.46 14.66
C ASP A 55 -0.59 -0.42 13.99
N LEU A 56 -0.54 0.13 12.76
CA LEU A 56 0.66 0.23 11.92
C LEU A 56 0.87 1.66 11.42
N GLN A 57 2.08 2.02 10.98
CA GLN A 57 2.41 3.40 10.58
C GLN A 57 3.10 3.48 9.20
N ILE A 58 2.39 3.74 8.11
CA ILE A 58 2.88 3.75 6.72
C ILE A 58 3.60 5.08 6.44
N PRO A 59 4.91 5.08 6.12
CA PRO A 59 5.60 6.32 5.77
C PRO A 59 5.12 6.83 4.42
N ASP A 60 5.10 8.16 4.26
CA ASP A 60 4.66 8.83 3.03
C ASP A 60 5.39 8.34 1.76
N GLN A 61 6.66 7.96 1.93
CA GLN A 61 7.50 7.47 0.85
C GLN A 61 6.99 6.14 0.25
N ASP A 62 6.39 5.30 1.08
CA ASP A 62 5.84 4.01 0.66
C ASP A 62 4.45 4.16 0.04
N LEU A 63 3.70 5.23 0.37
CA LEU A 63 2.38 5.52 -0.22
C LEU A 63 2.43 5.54 -1.75
N VAL A 64 3.51 6.07 -2.32
CA VAL A 64 3.70 6.18 -3.77
C VAL A 64 3.81 4.78 -4.44
N GLY A 65 4.26 3.76 -3.71
CA GLY A 65 4.33 2.38 -4.18
C GLY A 65 3.01 1.60 -4.03
N LEU A 66 2.08 2.10 -3.24
CA LEU A 66 0.80 1.45 -2.92
C LEU A 66 -0.26 1.84 -3.95
N THR A 67 -0.07 1.35 -5.18
CA THR A 67 -0.93 1.68 -6.33
C THR A 67 -2.13 0.75 -6.48
N THR A 68 -2.03 -0.50 -6.04
CA THR A 68 -3.07 -1.53 -6.18
C THR A 68 -3.54 -2.02 -4.83
N VAL A 69 -4.77 -2.54 -4.78
CA VAL A 69 -5.33 -3.14 -3.56
C VAL A 69 -4.42 -4.27 -3.05
N GLY A 70 -3.88 -5.10 -3.95
CA GLY A 70 -2.96 -6.17 -3.60
C GLY A 70 -1.63 -5.69 -3.00
N HIS A 71 -1.11 -4.53 -3.44
CA HIS A 71 0.06 -3.92 -2.82
C HIS A 71 -0.21 -3.52 -1.38
N VAL A 72 -1.36 -2.88 -1.11
CA VAL A 72 -1.75 -2.48 0.26
C VAL A 72 -1.89 -3.70 1.16
N VAL A 73 -2.62 -4.72 0.71
CA VAL A 73 -2.83 -5.95 1.49
C VAL A 73 -1.50 -6.61 1.85
N ARG A 74 -0.60 -6.78 0.86
CA ARG A 74 0.71 -7.39 1.07
C ARG A 74 1.60 -6.54 1.99
N TYR A 75 1.46 -5.21 1.92
CA TYR A 75 2.20 -4.30 2.78
C TYR A 75 1.79 -4.44 4.24
N VAL A 76 0.48 -4.51 4.49
CA VAL A 76 -0.09 -4.74 5.82
C VAL A 76 0.31 -6.11 6.37
N GLU A 77 0.20 -7.17 5.57
CA GLU A 77 0.65 -8.52 5.92
C GLU A 77 2.10 -8.56 6.37
N LYS A 78 2.98 -7.91 5.60
CA LYS A 78 4.41 -7.86 5.88
C LYS A 78 4.70 -7.18 7.22
N ARG A 79 3.91 -6.18 7.61
CA ARG A 79 4.05 -5.48 8.89
C ARG A 79 3.51 -6.25 10.07
N LEU A 80 2.40 -6.95 9.87
CA LEU A 80 1.79 -7.78 10.90
C LEU A 80 2.56 -9.09 11.16
N GLY A 81 3.68 -9.32 10.47
CA GLY A 81 4.56 -10.47 10.71
C GLY A 81 3.96 -11.81 10.28
N LYS A 82 2.83 -11.82 9.56
CA LYS A 82 2.15 -13.03 9.10
C LYS A 82 2.68 -13.41 7.71
N THR A 83 3.71 -14.24 7.74
CA THR A 83 4.35 -15.02 6.65
C THR A 83 5.65 -14.52 6.04
N ALA A 84 6.53 -15.51 5.85
CA ALA A 84 7.95 -15.45 5.62
C ALA A 84 8.35 -14.95 4.22
N SER A 85 9.45 -14.20 4.19
CA SER A 85 10.42 -14.12 3.09
C SER A 85 9.89 -13.70 1.71
N ALA A 86 9.86 -12.39 1.45
CA ALA A 86 10.36 -11.77 0.21
C ALA A 86 10.07 -10.26 0.21
N ALA A 87 11.01 -9.46 0.72
CA ALA A 87 11.34 -8.19 0.08
C ALA A 87 12.09 -8.54 -1.24
N PRO A 88 11.89 -7.85 -2.37
CA PRO A 88 12.30 -6.44 -2.49
C PRO A 88 11.51 -5.58 -3.51
N ALA A 89 11.47 -4.25 -3.32
CA ALA A 89 11.38 -3.21 -4.37
C ALA A 89 10.93 -1.86 -3.75
N LYS A 90 11.58 -0.69 -3.89
CA LYS A 90 12.78 -0.26 -4.62
C LYS A 90 13.34 1.00 -3.95
N LYS A 91 14.65 0.93 -3.65
CA LYS A 91 15.67 1.99 -3.44
C LYS A 91 15.59 2.89 -2.19
N PRO A 92 16.70 3.00 -1.41
CA PRO A 92 16.86 4.11 -0.48
C PRO A 92 16.88 5.40 -1.30
N VAL A 93 16.04 6.37 -0.95
CA VAL A 93 16.18 7.74 -1.46
C VAL A 93 17.46 8.31 -0.85
N THR A 94 18.59 8.02 -1.48
CA THR A 94 19.80 8.84 -1.34
C THR A 94 19.52 10.15 -2.07
N LEU A 95 18.95 11.12 -1.36
CA LEU A 95 19.22 12.52 -1.61
C LEU A 95 20.54 12.86 -0.90
N LYS A 96 21.65 12.41 -1.48
CA LYS A 96 22.96 13.02 -1.23
C LYS A 96 23.52 13.42 -2.57
N ASN A 97 23.42 14.72 -2.85
CA ASN A 97 24.21 15.42 -3.84
C ASN A 97 25.70 15.34 -3.45
N PRO A 98 26.62 14.91 -4.32
CA PRO A 98 28.03 15.21 -4.12
C PRO A 98 28.65 15.89 -5.35
N LYS A 99 29.22 17.06 -5.09
CA LYS A 99 30.20 17.78 -5.90
C LYS A 99 31.15 16.83 -6.67
N SER A 100 31.22 17.00 -7.99
CA SER A 100 32.30 16.44 -8.81
C SER A 100 33.61 17.21 -8.57
N LYS A 101 34.55 16.58 -7.85
CA LYS A 101 36.00 16.85 -7.77
C LYS A 101 36.65 15.45 -7.81
N LYS A 102 37.71 15.09 -8.56
CA LYS A 102 39.08 15.63 -8.76
C LYS A 102 39.80 14.71 -9.78
N LYS A 103 40.68 15.22 -10.66
CA LYS A 103 42.17 15.04 -10.74
C LYS A 103 42.73 13.62 -10.97
N PRO A 104 43.86 13.43 -11.67
CA PRO A 104 45.21 13.84 -11.21
C PRO A 104 45.83 15.05 -11.94
#